data_AF-A0A6A4HPL6-F1
#
_entry.id   AF-A0A6A4HPL6-F1
#
_cell.length_a   1.000
_cell.length_b   1.000
_cell.length_c   1.000
_cell.angle_alpha   90.00
_cell.angle_beta   90.00
_cell.angle_gamma   90.00
#
_symmetry.space_group_name_H-M   'P 1'
#
loop_
_entity.id
_entity.type
_entity.pdbx_description
1 polymer ?
#
loop_
_entity_poly.entity_id
_entity_poly.type
_entity_poly.pdbx_seq_one_letter_code
_entity_poly.pdbx_strand_id
1 'polypeptide(L)'
;IIMELLIGVLFGFIHCIAWTFQFPTTVERELWRIMSLCITIIPLMILVGCSAMAMADFESEALVDLGRMAIAIFLLVYMFARLSTFVLVFILLRDLPAGVLEDVQWSKFIPHV
;
A
#
# COMPACT_ATOMS: atom_id res chain seq x y z
N ILE A 1 -7.02 -12.71 9.25
CA ILE A 1 -6.67 -11.41 9.88
C ILE A 1 -5.16 -11.23 10.06
N ILE A 2 -4.46 -11.86 11.03
CA ILE A 2 -3.02 -11.57 11.25
C ILE A 2 -2.16 -11.79 9.99
N MET A 3 -2.33 -12.94 9.33
CA MET A 3 -1.60 -13.22 8.07
C MET A 3 -1.94 -12.21 6.96
N GLU A 4 -3.19 -11.75 6.87
CA GLU A 4 -3.63 -10.75 5.88
C GLU A 4 -2.99 -9.38 6.15
N LEU A 5 -2.85 -9.00 7.43
CA LEU A 5 -2.18 -7.78 7.83
C LEU A 5 -0.69 -7.82 7.47
N LEU A 6 -0.01 -8.95 7.74
CA LEU A 6 1.41 -9.13 7.38
C LEU A 6 1.63 -9.04 5.87
N ILE A 7 0.80 -9.74 5.08
CA ILE A 7 0.83 -9.64 3.62
C ILE A 7 0.56 -8.20 3.18
N GLY A 8 -0.39 -7.50 3.83
CA GLY A 8 -0.69 -6.11 3.59
C GLY A 8 0.51 -5.18 3.77
N VAL A 9 1.29 -5.36 4.85
CA VAL A 9 2.50 -4.57 5.11
C VAL A 9 3.56 -4.81 4.02
N LEU A 10 3.81 -6.07 3.67
CA LEU A 10 4.77 -6.43 2.63
C LEU A 10 4.36 -5.82 1.28
N PHE A 11 3.07 -5.92 0.94
CA PHE A 11 2.51 -5.34 -0.28
C PHE A 11 2.65 -3.81 -0.29
N GLY A 12 2.37 -3.14 0.84
CA GLY A 12 2.56 -1.70 0.97
C GLY A 12 4.02 -1.27 0.79
N PHE A 13 4.96 -2.04 1.33
CA PHE A 13 6.40 -1.75 1.16
C PHE A 13 6.84 -1.81 -0.30
N ILE A 14 6.31 -2.77 -1.08
CA ILE A 14 6.57 -2.86 -2.52
C ILE A 14 6.09 -1.58 -3.24
N HIS A 15 4.92 -1.04 -2.88
CA HIS A 15 4.43 0.21 -3.46
C HIS A 15 5.27 1.43 -3.10
N CYS A 16 5.87 1.45 -1.90
CA CYS A 16 6.81 2.48 -1.49
C CYS A 16 8.09 2.47 -2.33
N ILE A 17 8.48 1.37 -2.99
CA ILE A 17 9.64 1.35 -3.91
C ILE A 17 9.43 2.32 -5.07
N ALA A 18 8.18 2.50 -5.52
CA ALA A 18 7.81 3.43 -6.59
C ALA A 18 7.80 4.91 -6.16
N TRP A 19 8.45 5.27 -5.04
CA TRP A 19 8.48 6.64 -4.49
C TRP A 19 8.95 7.71 -5.48
N THR A 20 9.90 7.34 -6.35
CA THR A 20 10.56 8.20 -7.34
C THR A 20 10.04 8.01 -8.76
N PHE A 21 8.99 7.20 -8.95
CA PHE A 21 8.41 6.99 -10.27
C PHE A 21 7.78 8.29 -10.82
N GLN A 22 7.80 8.42 -12.14
CA GLN A 22 7.18 9.52 -12.86
C GLN A 22 5.67 9.24 -12.93
N PHE A 23 4.85 10.20 -12.46
CA PHE A 23 3.40 10.13 -12.58
C PHE A 23 2.92 11.24 -13.52
N PRO A 24 1.79 11.04 -14.23
CA PRO A 24 1.25 12.03 -15.17
C PRO A 24 0.98 13.38 -14.51
N THR A 25 0.50 13.38 -13.27
CA THR A 25 0.24 14.59 -12.49
C THR A 25 0.92 14.58 -11.12
N THR A 26 1.15 15.78 -10.56
CA THR A 26 1.68 15.93 -9.20
C THR A 26 0.73 15.41 -8.13
N VAL A 27 -0.57 15.56 -8.33
CA VAL A 27 -1.61 15.09 -7.40
C VAL A 27 -1.61 13.56 -7.31
N GLU A 28 -1.56 12.86 -8.45
CA GLU A 28 -1.49 11.39 -8.48
C GLU A 28 -0.25 10.85 -7.77
N ARG A 29 0.90 11.54 -7.92
CA ARG A 29 2.14 11.17 -7.23
C ARG A 29 2.04 11.31 -5.71
N GLU A 30 1.56 12.46 -5.23
CA GLU A 30 1.46 12.66 -3.78
C GLU A 30 0.38 11.74 -3.19
N LEU A 31 -0.73 11.53 -3.90
CA LEU A 31 -1.75 10.56 -3.52
C LEU A 31 -1.18 9.14 -3.45
N TRP A 32 -0.37 8.73 -4.43
CA TRP A 32 0.32 7.45 -4.40
C TRP A 32 1.17 7.28 -3.16
N ARG A 33 1.98 8.29 -2.82
CA ARG A 33 2.88 8.25 -1.66
C ARG A 33 2.11 8.14 -0.35
N ILE A 34 1.08 8.97 -0.19
CA ILE A 34 0.21 8.94 1.00
C ILE A 34 -0.47 7.58 1.10
N MET A 35 -1.09 7.09 0.03
CA MET A 35 -1.81 5.82 0.06
C MET A 35 -0.87 4.63 0.27
N SER A 36 0.35 4.65 -0.30
CA SER A 36 1.39 3.63 -0.08
C SER A 36 1.86 3.60 1.38
N LEU A 37 2.04 4.75 2.03
CA LEU A 37 2.31 4.83 3.45
C LEU A 37 1.13 4.33 4.28
N CYS A 38 -0.10 4.72 3.95
CA CYS A 38 -1.31 4.26 4.64
C CYS A 38 -1.45 2.73 4.60
N ILE A 39 -1.31 2.09 3.43
CA ILE A 39 -1.41 0.62 3.32
C ILE A 39 -0.26 -0.13 4.00
N THR A 40 0.85 0.55 4.33
CA THR A 40 1.98 -0.03 5.07
C THR A 40 1.83 0.15 6.58
N ILE A 41 1.53 1.37 7.02
CA ILE A 41 1.52 1.76 8.45
C ILE A 41 0.23 1.31 9.14
N ILE A 42 -0.93 1.44 8.48
CA ILE A 42 -2.21 1.14 9.13
C ILE A 42 -2.32 -0.33 9.55
N PRO A 43 -1.96 -1.33 8.72
CA PRO A 43 -1.96 -2.73 9.15
C PRO A 43 -1.03 -3.01 10.33
N LEU A 44 0.11 -2.32 10.43
CA LEU A 44 1.01 -2.41 11.60
C LEU A 44 0.33 -1.86 12.86
N MET A 45 -0.33 -0.71 12.76
CA MET A 45 -1.06 -0.11 13.87
C MET A 45 -2.21 -1.01 14.35
N ILE A 46 -2.94 -1.63 13.42
CA ILE A 46 -3.99 -2.61 13.75
C ILE A 46 -3.39 -3.84 14.43
N LEU A 47 -2.27 -4.37 13.94
CA LEU A 47 -1.60 -5.54 14.53
C LEU A 47 -1.17 -5.26 15.97
N VAL A 48 -0.50 -4.12 16.20
CA VAL A 48 -0.05 -3.69 17.54
C VAL A 48 -1.26 -3.45 18.45
N GLY A 49 -2.28 -2.73 17.98
CA GLY A 49 -3.50 -2.47 18.75
C GLY A 49 -4.23 -3.76 19.15
N CYS A 50 -4.40 -4.70 18.22
CA CYS A 50 -4.99 -6.01 18.50
C CYS A 50 -4.15 -6.81 19.50
N SER A 51 -2.83 -6.82 19.38
CA SER A 51 -1.96 -7.50 20.35
C SER A 51 -2.02 -6.87 21.73
N ALA A 52 -2.06 -5.54 21.82
CA ALA A 52 -2.17 -4.82 23.09
C ALA A 52 -3.49 -5.14 23.79
N MET A 53 -4.62 -5.12 23.06
CA MET A 53 -5.94 -5.50 23.57
C MET A 53 -6.02 -6.97 23.99
N ALA A 54 -5.26 -7.86 23.36
CA ALA A 54 -5.23 -9.28 23.72
C ALA A 54 -4.36 -9.58 24.96
N MET A 55 -3.38 -8.73 25.25
CA MET A 55 -2.39 -8.97 26.31
C MET A 55 -2.61 -8.13 27.57
N ALA A 56 -3.26 -6.97 27.46
CA ALA A 56 -3.47 -6.09 28.60
C ALA A 56 -4.85 -6.29 29.22
N ASP A 57 -4.88 -6.37 30.55
CA ASP A 57 -6.10 -6.38 31.34
C ASP A 57 -6.58 -4.94 31.52
N PHE A 58 -7.45 -4.50 30.61
CA PHE A 58 -8.05 -3.17 30.66
C PHE A 58 -9.25 -3.15 31.63
N GLU A 59 -9.15 -2.39 32.72
CA GLU A 59 -10.26 -2.22 33.67
C GLU A 59 -11.34 -1.26 33.16
N SER A 60 -10.98 -0.34 32.25
CA SER A 60 -11.88 0.69 31.75
C SER A 60 -12.53 0.29 30.42
N GLU A 61 -13.81 -0.05 30.46
CA GLU A 61 -14.64 -0.34 29.26
C GLU A 61 -14.57 0.78 28.20
N ALA A 62 -14.52 2.04 28.63
CA ALA A 62 -14.41 3.19 27.71
C ALA A 62 -13.12 3.17 26.87
N LEU A 63 -12.00 2.66 27.41
CA LEU A 63 -10.73 2.56 26.69
C LEU A 63 -10.78 1.41 25.68
N VAL A 64 -11.43 0.30 26.06
CA VAL A 64 -11.63 -0.85 25.17
C VAL A 64 -12.51 -0.47 23.99
N ASP A 65 -13.61 0.23 24.21
CA ASP A 65 -14.51 0.68 23.15
C ASP A 65 -13.86 1.73 22.23
N LEU A 66 -13.08 2.65 22.78
CA LEU A 66 -12.26 3.57 21.98
C LEU A 66 -11.27 2.81 21.09
N GLY A 67 -10.60 1.78 21.62
CA GLY A 67 -9.68 0.93 20.86
C GLY A 67 -10.37 0.20 19.72
N ARG A 68 -11.55 -0.39 19.98
CA ARG A 68 -12.38 -1.05 18.95
C ARG A 68 -12.84 -0.07 17.86
N MET A 69 -13.29 1.13 18.26
CA MET A 69 -13.69 2.17 17.31
C MET A 69 -12.50 2.64 16.45
N ALA A 70 -11.33 2.84 17.05
CA ALA A 70 -10.12 3.22 16.33
C ALA A 70 -9.71 2.16 15.30
N ILE A 71 -9.77 0.87 15.65
CA ILE A 71 -9.49 -0.23 14.73
C ILE A 71 -10.49 -0.27 13.57
N ALA A 72 -11.79 -0.06 13.84
CA ALA A 72 -12.80 0.00 12.79
C ALA A 72 -12.53 1.15 11.80
N ILE A 73 -12.17 2.33 12.31
CA ILE A 73 -11.80 3.49 11.49
C ILE A 73 -10.55 3.18 10.65
N PHE A 74 -9.52 2.59 11.27
CA PHE A 74 -8.29 2.20 10.56
C PHE A 74 -8.56 1.17 9.46
N LEU A 75 -9.43 0.18 9.68
CA LEU A 75 -9.84 -0.76 8.63
C LEU A 75 -10.51 -0.07 7.44
N LEU A 76 -11.40 0.90 7.70
CA LEU A 76 -12.04 1.68 6.64
C LEU A 76 -11.02 2.47 5.83
N VAL A 77 -10.12 3.20 6.51
CA VAL A 77 -9.06 3.97 5.83
C VAL A 77 -8.15 3.06 5.03
N TYR A 78 -7.78 1.89 5.57
CA TYR A 78 -6.99 0.89 4.86
C TYR A 78 -7.68 0.41 3.57
N MET A 79 -8.98 0.14 3.62
CA MET A 79 -9.75 -0.27 2.44
C MET A 79 -9.78 0.83 1.37
N PHE A 80 -10.02 2.09 1.75
CA PHE A 80 -9.97 3.22 0.82
C PHE A 80 -8.59 3.42 0.20
N ALA A 81 -7.53 3.33 1.02
CA ALA A 81 -6.16 3.45 0.52
C ALA A 81 -5.84 2.34 -0.48
N ARG A 82 -6.28 1.11 -0.19
CA ARG A 82 -6.06 -0.04 -1.08
C ARG A 82 -6.73 0.16 -2.44
N LEU A 83 -7.99 0.58 -2.46
CA LEU A 83 -8.72 0.87 -3.70
C LEU A 83 -8.05 1.98 -4.49
N SER A 84 -7.58 3.04 -3.81
CA SER A 84 -6.89 4.16 -4.45
C SER A 84 -5.58 3.73 -5.10
N THR A 85 -4.76 2.92 -4.41
CA THR A 85 -3.52 2.38 -4.96
C THR A 85 -3.79 1.49 -6.18
N PHE A 86 -4.83 0.66 -6.15
CA PHE A 86 -5.23 -0.14 -7.33
C PHE A 86 -5.52 0.76 -8.54
N VAL A 87 -6.34 1.80 -8.38
CA VAL A 87 -6.67 2.75 -9.46
C VAL A 87 -5.41 3.45 -9.98
N LEU A 88 -4.52 3.90 -9.09
CA LEU A 88 -3.29 4.60 -9.47
C LEU A 88 -2.29 3.70 -10.23
N VAL A 89 -2.23 2.40 -9.93
CA VAL A 89 -1.43 1.46 -10.74
C VAL A 89 -1.91 1.46 -12.20
N PHE A 90 -3.22 1.41 -12.43
CA PHE A 90 -3.76 1.44 -13.80
C PHE A 90 -3.50 2.77 -14.51
N ILE A 91 -3.54 3.89 -13.78
CA ILE A 91 -3.17 5.20 -14.32
C ILE A 91 -1.70 5.21 -14.74
N LEU A 92 -0.82 4.64 -13.93
CA LEU A 92 0.61 4.56 -14.25
C LEU A 92 0.88 3.65 -15.45
N LEU A 93 0.13 2.55 -15.59
CA LEU A 93 0.17 1.66 -16.75
C LEU A 93 -0.41 2.27 -18.03
N ARG A 94 -1.17 3.37 -17.94
CA ARG A 94 -1.68 4.07 -19.13
C ARG A 94 -0.61 4.94 -19.78
N ASP A 95 0.31 5.49 -18.98
CA ASP A 95 1.27 6.50 -19.41
C ASP A 95 2.71 6.02 -19.16
N LEU A 96 3.06 4.87 -19.75
CA LEU A 96 4.43 4.36 -19.66
C LEU A 96 5.40 5.26 -20.42
N PRO A 97 6.63 5.44 -19.91
CA PRO A 97 7.66 6.15 -20.64
C PRO A 97 7.92 5.50 -22.00
N ALA A 98 8.05 6.32 -23.05
CA ALA A 98 8.14 5.88 -24.44
C ALA A 98 9.19 4.78 -24.69
N GLY A 99 10.31 4.79 -23.96
CA GLY A 99 11.36 3.76 -24.08
C GLY A 99 10.94 2.35 -23.67
N VAL A 100 9.85 2.16 -22.92
CA VAL A 100 9.28 0.82 -22.62
C VAL A 100 8.38 0.33 -23.76
N LEU A 101 7.86 1.25 -24.57
CA LEU A 101 7.05 0.95 -25.75
C LEU A 101 7.91 0.73 -27.01
N GLU A 102 9.19 1.06 -26.97
CA GLU A 102 10.13 0.74 -28.05
C GLU A 102 10.43 -0.77 -28.09
N ASP A 103 10.26 -1.38 -29.26
CA ASP A 103 10.54 -2.80 -29.44
C ASP A 103 12.01 -3.11 -29.13
N VAL A 104 12.22 -3.98 -28.14
CA VAL A 104 13.53 -4.55 -27.88
C VAL A 104 13.98 -5.28 -29.14
N GLN A 105 15.07 -4.82 -29.77
CA GLN A 105 15.65 -5.42 -30.97
C GLN A 105 16.32 -6.77 -30.64
N TRP A 106 15.52 -7.79 -30.32
CA TRP A 106 15.98 -9.14 -29.95
C TRP A 106 16.90 -9.76 -31.00
N SER A 107 16.75 -9.39 -32.28
CA SER A 107 17.60 -9.83 -33.39
C SER A 107 19.08 -9.44 -33.23
N LYS A 108 19.41 -8.39 -32.45
CA LYS A 108 20.80 -8.03 -32.13
C LYS A 108 21.43 -8.90 -31.03
N PHE A 109 20.61 -9.56 -30.22
CA PHE A 109 21.07 -10.39 -29.10
C PHE A 109 21.17 -11.87 -29.43
N ILE A 110 20.68 -12.28 -30.61
CA ILE A 110 20.91 -13.63 -31.13
C ILE A 110 22.36 -13.67 -31.62
N PRO A 111 23.26 -14.45 -31.00
CA PRO A 111 24.59 -14.64 -31.53
C PRO A 111 24.44 -15.23 -32.94
N HIS A 112 24.97 -14.49 -33.90
CA HIS A 112 25.13 -14.90 -35.28
C HIS A 112 26.00 -16.15 -35.25
N VAL A 113 25.40 -17.29 -35.60
CA VAL A 113 26.14 -18.52 -35.93
C VAL A 113 26.84 -18.34 -37.26
#